data_AF-A0A7J7CTK6-F1
#
_entry.id   AF-A0A7J7CTK6-F1
#
_cell.length_a   1.000
_cell.length_b   1.000
_cell.length_c   1.000
_cell.angle_alpha   90.00
_cell.angle_beta   90.00
_cell.angle_gamma   90.00
#
_symmetry.space_group_name_H-M   'P 1'
#
loop_
_entity.id
_entity.type
_entity.pdbx_description
1 polymer ?
#
loop_
_entity_poly.entity_id
_entity_poly.type
_entity_poly.pdbx_seq_one_letter_code
_entity_poly.pdbx_strand_id
1 'polypeptide(L)' 'MTPQCSLLRNPQWYCGRGDRKTAKGKRFNNSFGNARPRDKKKGGGPPGVPLSPSAPKKDLFEDADVVKMEIDESLLSN' A
#
# COMPACT_ATOMS: atom_id res chain seq x y z
N MET A 1 9.02 6.22 14.42
CA MET A 1 8.23 6.46 13.19
C MET A 1 6.76 6.07 13.40
N THR A 2 6.06 6.71 14.35
CA THR A 2 4.60 6.56 14.47
C THR A 2 3.94 7.52 13.49
N PRO A 3 3.17 7.08 12.49
CA PRO A 3 2.44 8.02 11.64
C PRO A 3 1.37 8.68 12.51
N GLN A 4 1.43 10.01 12.56
CA GLN A 4 0.54 10.87 13.32
C GLN A 4 -0.91 10.65 12.86
N CYS A 5 -1.68 9.88 13.62
CA CYS A 5 -3.14 9.84 13.56
C CYS A 5 -3.69 10.43 14.87
N SER A 6 -3.34 11.67 15.20
CA SER A 6 -3.72 12.30 16.46
C SER A 6 -4.58 13.55 16.33
N LEU A 7 -5.08 13.91 15.15
CA LEU A 7 -5.90 15.12 15.01
C LEU A 7 -7.26 14.81 14.36
N LEU A 8 -8.29 15.09 15.16
CA LEU A 8 -9.75 15.07 14.90
C LEU A 8 -10.48 13.78 15.31
N ARG A 9 -11.25 13.97 16.38
CA ARG A 9 -12.12 13.09 17.16
C ARG A 9 -13.33 12.55 16.37
N ASN A 10 -13.19 12.32 15.07
CA ASN A 10 -14.23 11.78 14.20
C ASN A 10 -13.81 10.40 13.68
N PRO A 11 -14.42 9.30 14.18
CA PRO A 11 -14.07 7.93 13.77
C PRO A 11 -14.25 7.66 12.27
N GLN A 12 -14.95 8.56 11.56
CA GLN A 12 -15.20 8.46 10.13
C GLN A 12 -13.96 8.77 9.27
N TRP A 13 -13.01 9.60 9.72
CA TRP A 13 -11.83 10.00 8.92
C TRP A 13 -10.68 8.97 8.98
N TYR A 14 -10.79 7.96 9.84
CA TYR A 14 -9.71 7.01 10.08
C TYR A 14 -9.73 5.82 9.11
N CYS A 15 -8.59 5.58 8.45
CA CYS A 15 -8.23 4.37 7.70
C CYS A 15 -9.31 3.86 6.72
N GLY A 16 -9.86 4.76 5.89
CA GLY A 16 -10.80 4.40 4.82
C GLY A 16 -12.25 4.16 5.25
N ARG A 17 -12.65 4.57 6.46
CA ARG A 17 -14.05 4.49 6.93
C ARG A 17 -14.96 5.58 6.35
N GLY A 18 -14.40 6.71 5.91
CA GLY A 18 -15.15 7.83 5.35
C GLY A 18 -15.49 7.66 3.88
N ASP A 19 -14.78 6.78 3.16
CA ASP A 19 -15.02 6.58 1.73
C ASP A 19 -16.17 5.61 1.47
N ARG A 20 -17.32 6.17 1.10
CA ARG A 20 -18.55 5.43 0.74
C ARG A 20 -18.43 4.61 -0.55
N LYS A 21 -17.32 4.68 -1.30
CA LYS A 21 -17.06 3.86 -2.48
C LYS A 21 -16.34 2.54 -2.14
N THR A 22 -15.78 2.40 -0.94
CA THR A 22 -15.07 1.18 -0.50
C THR A 22 -15.95 0.24 0.31
N ALA A 23 -15.55 -1.04 0.39
CA ALA A 23 -16.22 -2.01 1.25
C ALA A 23 -16.19 -1.59 2.74
N LYS A 24 -15.12 -0.93 3.18
CA LYS A 24 -14.92 -0.49 4.58
C LYS A 24 -15.80 0.70 4.94
N GLY A 25 -15.90 1.71 4.07
CA GLY A 25 -16.79 2.84 4.32
C GLY A 25 -18.27 2.48 4.16
N LYS A 26 -18.62 1.58 3.23
CA LYS A 26 -19.97 0.98 3.19
C LYS A 26 -20.30 0.21 4.48
N ARG A 27 -19.32 -0.48 5.08
CA ARG A 27 -19.47 -1.17 6.37
C ARG A 27 -19.77 -0.20 7.51
N PHE A 28 -19.01 0.89 7.59
CA PHE A 28 -19.17 1.92 8.62
C PHE A 28 -20.50 2.69 8.50
N ASN A 29 -20.95 2.97 7.27
CA ASN A 29 -22.23 3.64 7.03
C ASN A 29 -23.44 2.68 6.96
N ASN A 30 -23.27 1.42 7.37
CA ASN A 30 -24.31 0.38 7.37
C ASN A 30 -25.09 0.24 6.06
N SER A 31 -24.48 0.59 4.93
CA SER A 31 -25.12 0.61 3.62
C SER A 31 -24.59 -0.50 2.72
N PHE A 32 -25.38 -0.89 1.75
CA PHE A 32 -25.02 -1.87 0.72
C PHE A 32 -24.80 -1.17 -0.62
N GLY A 33 -24.12 -1.85 -1.54
CA GLY A 33 -23.88 -1.35 -2.90
C GLY A 33 -22.83 -2.21 -3.59
N ASN A 34 -22.34 -1.75 -4.75
CA ASN A 34 -21.40 -2.53 -5.56
C ASN A 34 -20.15 -3.01 -4.80
N ALA A 35 -19.57 -2.13 -3.97
CA ALA A 35 -18.40 -2.46 -3.15
C ALA A 35 -18.71 -3.34 -1.92
N ARG A 36 -19.98 -3.47 -1.53
CA ARG A 36 -20.43 -4.31 -0.41
C ARG A 36 -21.74 -5.01 -0.80
N PRO A 37 -21.68 -6.07 -1.64
CA PRO A 37 -22.84 -6.86 -2.01
C PRO A 37 -23.39 -7.63 -0.79
N ARG A 38 -24.70 -7.92 -0.80
CA ARG A 38 -25.35 -8.75 0.25
C ARG A 38 -25.04 -10.23 0.09
N ASP A 39 -25.02 -10.68 -1.16
CA ASP A 39 -24.92 -12.08 -1.55
C ASP A 39 -23.81 -12.22 -2.59
N LYS A 40 -23.11 -13.35 -2.61
CA LYS A 40 -22.04 -13.62 -3.60
C LYS A 40 -22.53 -13.67 -5.05
N LYS A 41 -23.84 -13.83 -5.25
CA LYS A 41 -24.50 -13.78 -6.56
C LYS A 41 -24.69 -12.36 -7.09
N LYS A 42 -24.70 -11.35 -6.22
CA LYS A 42 -24.83 -9.95 -6.63
C LYS A 42 -23.46 -9.47 -7.10
N GLY A 43 -23.42 -8.99 -8.35
CA GLY A 43 -22.22 -8.50 -8.99
C GLY A 43 -21.49 -7.48 -8.11
N GLY A 44 -20.20 -7.74 -7.90
CA GLY A 44 -19.27 -6.72 -7.45
C GLY A 44 -18.85 -5.84 -8.62
N GLY A 45 -17.89 -4.95 -8.37
CA GLY A 45 -17.23 -4.21 -9.44
C GLY A 45 -16.59 -5.16 -10.45
N PRO A 46 -16.19 -4.63 -11.62
CA PRO A 46 -15.43 -5.42 -12.58
C PRO A 46 -14.25 -6.08 -11.87
N PRO A 47 -13.99 -7.38 -12.11
CA PRO A 47 -12.88 -8.06 -11.48
C PRO A 47 -11.58 -7.32 -11.79
N GLY A 48 -10.73 -7.17 -10.77
CA GLY A 48 -9.41 -6.61 -10.98
C GLY A 48 -8.65 -7.47 -11.99
N VAL A 49 -7.97 -6.82 -12.93
CA VAL A 49 -7.14 -7.51 -13.92
C VAL A 49 -6.10 -8.34 -13.16
N PRO A 50 -5.95 -9.64 -13.42
CA PRO A 50 -4.90 -10.41 -12.80
C PRO A 50 -3.56 -9.82 -13.25
N LEU A 51 -2.78 -9.34 -12.29
CA LEU A 51 -1.41 -8.94 -12.56
C LEU A 51 -0.59 -10.22 -12.70
N SER A 52 0.14 -10.37 -13.81
CA SER A 52 1.16 -11.40 -13.89
C SER A 52 2.14 -11.20 -12.73
N PRO A 53 2.67 -12.29 -12.14
CA PRO A 53 3.71 -12.14 -11.14
C PRO A 53 4.85 -11.34 -11.79
N SER A 54 5.24 -10.25 -11.14
CA SER A 54 6.38 -9.46 -11.60
C SER A 54 7.56 -10.41 -11.75
N ALA A 55 8.28 -10.31 -12.88
CA ALA A 55 9.50 -11.07 -13.06
C ALA A 55 10.36 -10.90 -11.79
N PRO A 56 10.96 -11.99 -11.27
CA PRO A 56 11.84 -11.88 -10.12
C PRO A 56 12.87 -10.81 -10.46
N LYS A 57 12.90 -9.74 -9.66
CA LYS A 57 13.93 -8.72 -9.80
C LYS A 57 15.23 -9.48 -9.59
N LYS A 58 16.05 -9.57 -10.63
CA LYS A 58 17.44 -10.00 -10.45
C LYS A 58 18.01 -9.02 -9.45
N ASP A 59 18.44 -9.51 -8.28
CA ASP A 59 19.18 -8.68 -7.35
C ASP A 59 20.39 -8.18 -8.13
N LEU A 60 20.50 -6.86 -8.28
CA LEU A 60 21.55 -6.16 -9.03
C LEU A 60 22.95 -6.35 -8.41
N PHE A 61 23.10 -7.32 -7.50
CA PHE A 61 24.29 -7.59 -6.71
C PHE A 61 24.78 -9.05 -6.85
N GLU A 62 24.13 -9.90 -7.65
CA GLU A 62 24.58 -11.29 -7.87
C GLU A 62 25.67 -11.41 -8.95
N ASP A 63 25.99 -10.32 -9.65
CA ASP A 63 27.15 -10.25 -10.53
C ASP A 63 28.20 -9.40 -9.83
N ALA A 64 29.18 -10.09 -9.24
CA ALA A 64 30.55 -9.77 -8.83
C ALA A 64 31.20 -8.38 -9.08
N ASP A 65 30.44 -7.28 -9.13
CA ASP A 65 30.94 -5.92 -9.20
C ASP A 65 31.25 -5.47 -7.77
N VAL A 66 32.43 -5.89 -7.31
CA VAL A 66 33.15 -5.23 -6.23
C VAL A 66 33.31 -3.77 -6.65
N VAL A 67 32.38 -2.91 -6.22
CA VAL A 67 32.56 -1.47 -6.29
C VAL A 67 33.78 -1.17 -5.41
N LYS A 68 34.93 -0.97 -6.06
CA LYS A 68 36.15 -0.48 -5.43
C LYS A 68 35.85 0.95 -4.99
N MET A 69 35.28 1.07 -3.80
CA MET A 69 35.14 2.34 -3.11
C MET A 69 36.55 2.76 -2.71
N GLU A 70 37.20 3.54 -3.56
CA GLU A 70 38.43 4.25 -3.17
C GLU A 70 38.03 5.30 -2.15
N ILE A 71 38.36 5.02 -0.88
CA ILE A 71 38.19 5.99 0.20
C ILE A 71 39.42 6.89 0.15
N ASP A 72 39.24 8.13 -0.32
CA ASP A 72 40.29 9.14 -0.22
C ASP A 72 40.56 9.44 1.26
N GLU A 73 41.74 9.07 1.73
CA GLU A 73 42.22 9.21 3.12
C GLU A 73 42.20 10.68 3.62
N SER A 74 41.99 11.64 2.73
CA SER A 74 41.77 13.06 3.06
C SER A 74 40.46 13.35 3.79
N LEU A 75 39.48 12.45 3.74
CA LEU A 75 38.19 12.59 4.45
C LEU A 75 38.25 12.16 5.93
N LEU A 76 39.36 11.57 6.38
CA LEU A 76 39.59 11.14 7.76
C LEU A 76 40.50 12.11 8.55
N SER A 77 41.09 13.10 7.89
CA SER A 77 41.84 14.17 8.56
C SER A 77 40.91 15.34 8.94
N ASN A 78 40.40 15.22 10.18
CA ASN A 78 39.75 16.21 11.07
C ASN A 78 38.31 16.66 10.74
#